data_AF-A0A1H5RN69-F1
#
_entry.id   AF-A0A1H5RN69-F1
#
_cell.length_a   1.000
_cell.length_b   1.000
_cell.length_c   1.000
_cell.angle_alpha   90.00
_cell.angle_beta   90.00
_cell.angle_gamma   90.00
#
_symmetry.space_group_name_H-M   'P 1'
#
loop_
_entity.id
_entity.type
_entity.pdbx_description
1 polymer ?
#
loop_
_entity_poly.entity_id
_entity_poly.type
_entity_poly.pdbx_seq_one_letter_code
_entity_poly.pdbx_strand_id
1 'polypeptide(L)' 'MEEVLVNFQGPYAYISSSWYNHENVPTWNYLAVHVYGKIRIIEGEE' A
#
# COMPACT_ATOMS: atom_id res chain seq x y z
N MET A 1 23.71 9.50 -1.53
CA MET A 1 22.86 8.44 -0.94
C MET A 1 21.54 8.52 -1.66
N GLU A 2 21.16 7.43 -2.32
CA GLU A 2 19.91 7.33 -3.06
C GLU A 2 18.73 7.27 -2.07
N GLU A 3 17.63 7.94 -2.41
CA GLU A 3 16.41 7.91 -1.62
C GLU A 3 15.65 6.62 -1.91
N VAL A 4 15.16 5.96 -0.87
CA VAL A 4 14.39 4.72 -0.98
C VAL A 4 12.92 4.97 -0.68
N LEU A 5 12.07 4.08 -1.19
CA LEU A 5 10.66 3.98 -0.86
C LEU A 5 10.40 2.67 -0.13
N VAL A 6 9.84 2.74 1.06
CA VAL A 6 9.27 1.60 1.79
C VAL A 6 7.75 1.67 1.66
N ASN A 7 7.14 0.58 1.18
CA ASN A 7 5.69 0.46 1.05
C ASN A 7 5.14 -0.51 2.09
N PHE A 8 4.26 -0.03 2.95
CA PHE A 8 3.50 -0.87 3.86
C PHE A 8 2.11 -1.09 3.26
N GLN A 9 1.81 -2.33 2.91
CA GLN A 9 0.53 -2.71 2.32
C GLN A 9 -0.47 -3.10 3.42
N GLY A 10 -1.58 -2.38 3.48
CA GLY A 10 -2.72 -2.70 4.34
C GLY A 10 -3.74 -3.60 3.64
N PRO A 11 -4.92 -3.81 4.25
CA PRO A 11 -5.98 -4.60 3.66
C PRO A 11 -6.44 -4.04 2.31
N TYR A 12 -6.82 -4.95 1.42
CA TYR A 12 -7.39 -4.61 0.13
C TYR A 12 -8.49 -5.59 -0.25
N ALA A 13 -9.49 -5.12 -0.98
CA ALA A 13 -10.62 -5.92 -1.43
C ALA A 13 -11.23 -5.37 -2.71
N TYR A 14 -11.69 -6.29 -3.57
CA TYR A 14 -12.53 -5.93 -4.70
C TYR A 14 -13.91 -5.50 -4.23
N ILE A 15 -14.40 -4.39 -4.77
CA ILE A 15 -15.74 -3.87 -4.52
C ILE A 15 -16.55 -4.06 -5.80
N SER A 16 -17.49 -5.02 -5.76
CA SER A 16 -18.34 -5.33 -6.90
C SER A 16 -19.42 -4.27 -7.07
N SER A 17 -19.58 -3.74 -8.28
CA SER A 17 -20.72 -2.87 -8.62
C SER A 17 -22.07 -3.60 -8.46
N SER A 18 -22.08 -4.94 -8.52
CA SER A 18 -23.28 -5.76 -8.35
C SER A 18 -23.87 -5.74 -6.93
N TRP A 19 -23.16 -5.19 -5.93
CA TRP A 19 -23.68 -5.04 -4.56
C TRP A 19 -24.69 -3.90 -4.42
N TYR A 20 -24.79 -3.03 -5.43
CA TYR A 20 -25.62 -1.82 -5.40
C TYR A 20 -26.79 -1.94 -6.38
N ASN A 21 -27.92 -1.36 -6.00
CA ASN A 21 -29.15 -1.35 -6.83
C ASN A 21 -29.22 -0.15 -7.79
N HIS A 22 -28.08 0.43 -8.16
CA HIS A 22 -27.98 1.50 -9.15
C HIS A 22 -26.69 1.34 -9.96
N GLU A 23 -26.61 2.02 -11.11
CA GLU A 23 -25.46 1.95 -12.01
C GLU A 23 -24.19 2.43 -11.32
N ASN A 24 -23.16 1.58 -11.32
CA ASN A 24 -21.87 1.81 -10.67
C ASN A 24 -20.74 1.09 -11.43
N VAL A 25 -19.51 1.57 -11.22
CA VAL A 25 -18.30 0.99 -11.80
C VAL A 25 -17.56 0.18 -10.73
N PRO A 26 -17.07 -1.03 -11.04
CA PRO A 26 -16.30 -1.83 -10.09
C PRO A 26 -14.95 -1.17 -9.73
N THR A 27 -14.45 -1.43 -8.51
CA THR A 27 -13.18 -0.85 -8.03
C THR A 27 -12.46 -1.76 -7.02
N TRP A 28 -11.27 -1.34 -6.59
CA TRP A 28 -10.52 -1.95 -5.49
C TRP A 28 -10.35 -0.92 -4.37
N ASN A 29 -10.82 -1.28 -3.17
CA ASN A 29 -10.44 -0.55 -1.97
C ASN A 29 -9.10 -1.10 -1.49
N TYR A 30 -8.18 -0.23 -1.12
CA TYR A 30 -6.90 -0.61 -0.53
C TYR A 30 -6.41 0.47 0.44
N LEU A 31 -5.50 0.06 1.34
CA LEU A 31 -4.77 0.96 2.23
C LEU A 31 -3.27 0.74 1.99
N ALA A 32 -2.51 1.82 1.89
CA ALA A 32 -1.05 1.76 1.79
C ALA A 32 -0.40 2.96 2.49
N VAL A 33 0.81 2.76 3.02
CA VAL A 33 1.65 3.83 3.55
C VAL A 33 2.98 3.81 2.80
N HIS A 34 3.33 4.95 2.21
CA HIS A 34 4.60 5.17 1.53
C HIS A 34 5.53 5.99 2.42
N VAL A 35 6.68 5.43 2.76
CA VAL A 35 7.72 6.11 3.54
C VAL A 35 8.94 6.31 2.65
N TYR A 36 9.37 7.56 2.51
CA TYR A 36 10.56 7.94 1.76
C TYR A 36 11.69 8.27 2.72
N GLY A 37 12.92 7.87 2.40
CA GLY A 37 14.06 8.19 3.25
C GLY A 37 15.40 7.68 2.73
N LYS A 38 16.44 7.90 3.53
CA LYS A 38 17.79 7.39 3.24
C LYS A 38 18.08 6.19 4.13
N ILE A 39 18.66 5.15 3.56
CA ILE A 39 19.07 3.96 4.32
C ILE A 39 20.43 4.16 4.97
N ARG A 40 20.63 3.53 6.13
CA ARG A 40 21.92 3.34 6.76
C ARG A 40 22.02 1.88 7.20
N ILE A 41 23.07 1.19 6.76
CA ILE A 41 23.36 -0.17 7.22
C ILE A 41 23.81 -0.08 8.68
N ILE A 42 23.25 -0.92 9.54
CA ILE A 42 23.65 -1.04 10.95
C ILE A 42 24.38 -2.39 11.08
N GLU A 43 25.63 -2.37 11.51
CA GLU A 43 26.46 -3.56 11.74
C GLU A 43 26.59 -3.82 13.24
N GLY A 44 26.51 -5.10 13.66
CA GLY A 44 26.72 -5.57 15.03
C GLY A 44 26.71 -7.10 15.10
N GLU A 45 27.53 -7.69 15.98
CA GLU A 45 27.42 -9.11 16.36
C GLU A 45 26.25 -9.27 17.35
N GLU A 46 25.44 -10.32 17.17
CA GLU A 46 24.34 -10.72 18.08
C GLU A 46 24.81 -11.01 19.52
#